data_AF-A0A3C1W2T7-F1
#
_entry.id   AF-A0A3C1W2T7-F1
#
_cell.length_a   1.000
_cell.length_b   1.000
_cell.length_c   1.000
_cell.angle_alpha   90.00
_cell.angle_beta   90.00
_cell.angle_gamma   90.00
#
_symmetry.space_group_name_H-M   'P 1'
#
loop_
_entity.id
_entity.type
_entity.pdbx_description
1 polymer ?
#
loop_
_entity_poly.entity_id
_entity_poly.type
_entity_poly.pdbx_seq_one_letter_code
_entity_poly.pdbx_strand_id
1 'polypeptide(L)'
;MKRIDKFTFGVGDRFAHQAAPQLRAFQMLASEGVSVTPVWNKSNREHLIVGSDPAGTRTAAENAITQLDWQAGFLLDADHINLETVDRYLPHCDFYTIDVADDIGTPASPEEIANFVNRHPELIGTITIDGIAAPLEITREMVEQTARQFLKACELAGRIYRHIATEKGGEDFIAEVSMDETDDPQTPPEMLVILAAIADQKFPIQTIAPKFTGRFNKGVDYVGDIAQFEQEFNDDLAVIAHAVKAYGLPETLKLSVHSGSDKFSIYEPIKRALARTGAGLHIKTAGTTWLEELIGLA
;
A
#
# COMPACT_ATOMS: atom_id res chain seq x y z
N MET A 1 17.17 6.31 3.54
CA MET A 1 15.87 5.84 3.03
C MET A 1 15.67 6.21 1.56
N LYS A 2 15.31 5.25 0.71
CA LYS A 2 14.82 5.47 -0.66
C LYS A 2 13.50 6.26 -0.63
N ARG A 3 13.26 7.23 -1.51
CA ARG A 3 11.99 7.97 -1.57
C ARG A 3 11.13 7.45 -2.72
N ILE A 4 9.87 7.13 -2.45
CA ILE A 4 8.91 6.77 -3.50
C ILE A 4 8.44 8.00 -4.26
N ASP A 5 8.25 7.87 -5.57
CA ASP A 5 7.65 8.92 -6.40
C ASP A 5 6.18 9.14 -6.08
N LYS A 6 5.68 10.33 -6.41
CA LYS A 6 4.28 10.74 -6.13
C LYS A 6 3.26 9.72 -6.66
N PHE A 7 3.43 9.27 -7.89
CA PHE A 7 2.56 8.28 -8.53
C PHE A 7 3.35 7.03 -8.87
N THR A 8 2.89 5.89 -8.36
CA THR A 8 3.45 4.57 -8.67
C THR A 8 2.33 3.64 -9.10
N PHE A 9 2.60 2.76 -10.05
CA PHE A 9 1.58 1.85 -10.57
C PHE A 9 2.12 0.42 -10.64
N GLY A 10 1.52 -0.46 -9.85
CA GLY A 10 1.77 -1.90 -9.78
C GLY A 10 1.29 -2.58 -11.06
N VAL A 11 2.22 -3.17 -11.81
CA VAL A 11 2.01 -3.84 -13.10
C VAL A 11 2.44 -5.30 -13.02
N GLY A 12 1.75 -6.06 -12.18
CA GLY A 12 2.04 -7.47 -12.00
C GLY A 12 1.99 -8.24 -13.32
N ASP A 13 2.98 -9.11 -13.49
CA ASP A 13 3.20 -9.94 -14.67
C ASP A 13 3.47 -11.37 -14.21
N ARG A 14 2.45 -12.23 -14.36
CA ARG A 14 2.50 -13.60 -13.82
C ARG A 14 3.46 -14.49 -14.60
N PHE A 15 3.69 -14.22 -15.87
CA PHE A 15 4.49 -15.07 -16.75
C PHE A 15 5.80 -14.42 -17.18
N ALA A 16 6.05 -13.16 -16.77
CA ALA A 16 7.25 -12.40 -17.08
C ALA A 16 7.42 -12.16 -18.60
N HIS A 17 6.31 -12.01 -19.31
CA HIS A 17 6.28 -11.79 -20.77
C HIS A 17 5.81 -10.38 -21.16
N GLN A 18 5.25 -9.62 -20.23
CA GLN A 18 4.57 -8.35 -20.50
C GLN A 18 5.32 -7.12 -20.02
N ALA A 19 6.50 -7.27 -19.42
CA ALA A 19 7.30 -6.12 -18.96
C ALA A 19 7.52 -5.05 -20.04
N ALA A 20 7.86 -5.44 -21.29
CA ALA A 20 8.05 -4.48 -22.37
C ALA A 20 6.74 -3.75 -22.80
N PRO A 21 5.63 -4.45 -23.14
CA PRO A 21 4.39 -3.75 -23.46
C PRO A 21 3.82 -2.93 -22.28
N GLN A 22 3.96 -3.40 -21.04
CA GLN A 22 3.61 -2.61 -19.85
C GLN A 22 4.43 -1.32 -19.80
N LEU A 23 5.76 -1.40 -19.95
CA LEU A 23 6.64 -0.23 -19.93
C LEU A 23 6.34 0.78 -21.06
N ARG A 24 5.90 0.31 -22.24
CA ARG A 24 5.42 1.21 -23.31
C ARG A 24 4.24 2.08 -22.87
N ALA A 25 3.33 1.57 -22.03
CA ALA A 25 2.25 2.39 -21.49
C ALA A 25 2.79 3.56 -20.63
N PHE A 26 3.88 3.34 -19.88
CA PHE A 26 4.54 4.41 -19.12
C PHE A 26 5.29 5.39 -20.01
N GLN A 27 5.88 4.94 -21.14
CA GLN A 27 6.43 5.85 -22.16
C GLN A 27 5.34 6.75 -22.77
N MET A 28 4.14 6.19 -23.03
CA MET A 28 3.00 6.95 -23.51
C MET A 28 2.56 8.01 -22.48
N LEU A 29 2.40 7.63 -21.20
CA LEU A 29 2.10 8.57 -20.13
C LEU A 29 3.16 9.68 -20.01
N ALA A 30 4.44 9.32 -20.06
CA ALA A 30 5.54 10.28 -19.99
C ALA A 30 5.53 11.26 -21.18
N SER A 31 5.14 10.80 -22.38
CA SER A 31 5.00 11.66 -23.56
C SER A 31 3.82 12.64 -23.47
N GLU A 32 2.83 12.33 -22.64
CA GLU A 32 1.75 13.24 -22.24
C GLU A 32 2.13 14.14 -21.06
N GLY A 33 3.37 14.05 -20.57
CA GLY A 33 3.87 14.85 -19.45
C GLY A 33 3.46 14.30 -18.07
N VAL A 34 2.95 13.07 -18.00
CA VAL A 34 2.56 12.41 -16.74
C VAL A 34 3.65 11.44 -16.31
N SER A 35 4.35 11.77 -15.22
CA SER A 35 5.37 10.90 -14.63
C SER A 35 4.74 9.89 -13.67
N VAL A 36 4.84 8.60 -13.99
CA VAL A 36 4.41 7.50 -13.12
C VAL A 36 5.52 6.45 -13.12
N THR A 37 5.88 5.98 -11.92
CA THR A 37 6.93 4.97 -11.78
C THR A 37 6.32 3.57 -11.86
N PRO A 38 6.73 2.73 -12.83
CA PRO A 38 6.28 1.35 -12.92
C PRO A 38 6.81 0.54 -11.75
N VAL A 39 5.95 -0.30 -11.18
CA VAL A 39 6.28 -1.21 -10.09
C VAL A 39 5.90 -2.62 -10.52
N TRP A 40 6.87 -3.49 -10.79
CA TRP A 40 6.56 -4.89 -11.05
C TRP A 40 6.33 -5.63 -9.74
N ASN A 41 5.07 -5.86 -9.38
CA ASN A 41 4.66 -6.57 -8.16
C ASN A 41 4.29 -8.03 -8.46
N LYS A 42 4.67 -8.94 -7.56
CA LYS A 42 4.20 -10.34 -7.64
C LYS A 42 4.22 -11.02 -6.28
N SER A 43 3.08 -11.59 -5.91
CA SER A 43 2.92 -12.22 -4.60
C SER A 43 3.61 -13.58 -4.53
N ASN A 44 3.95 -14.03 -3.31
CA ASN A 44 4.53 -15.37 -3.12
C ASN A 44 3.56 -16.47 -3.59
N ARG A 45 2.24 -16.27 -3.37
CA ARG A 45 1.18 -17.14 -3.88
C ARG A 45 1.23 -17.27 -5.41
N GLU A 46 1.41 -16.18 -6.14
CA GLU A 46 1.52 -16.20 -7.60
C GLU A 46 2.80 -16.88 -8.08
N HIS A 47 3.93 -16.65 -7.40
CA HIS A 47 5.18 -17.36 -7.69
C HIS A 47 5.02 -18.87 -7.55
N LEU A 48 4.38 -19.34 -6.47
CA LEU A 48 4.15 -20.76 -6.23
C LEU A 48 3.18 -21.39 -7.23
N ILE A 49 2.08 -20.71 -7.56
CA ILE A 49 1.07 -21.22 -8.52
C ILE A 49 1.68 -21.38 -9.92
N VAL A 50 2.48 -20.41 -10.38
CA VAL A 50 3.08 -20.43 -11.72
C VAL A 50 4.35 -21.29 -11.76
N GLY A 51 5.00 -21.53 -10.61
CA GLY A 51 6.31 -22.17 -10.56
C GLY A 51 7.43 -21.22 -11.01
N SER A 52 7.38 -19.96 -10.59
CA SER A 52 8.35 -18.91 -10.95
C SER A 52 9.09 -18.37 -9.73
N ASP A 53 10.07 -17.49 -9.95
CA ASP A 53 10.93 -16.93 -8.91
C ASP A 53 11.09 -15.40 -9.06
N PRO A 54 11.28 -14.63 -7.96
CA PRO A 54 11.46 -13.17 -8.03
C PRO A 54 12.60 -12.73 -8.96
N ALA A 55 13.67 -13.53 -9.10
CA ALA A 55 14.75 -13.24 -10.04
C ALA A 55 14.26 -13.13 -11.49
N GLY A 56 13.26 -13.93 -11.87
CA GLY A 56 12.66 -13.90 -13.21
C GLY A 56 11.92 -12.59 -13.48
N THR A 57 11.14 -12.10 -12.50
CA THR A 57 10.48 -10.79 -12.59
C THR A 57 11.49 -9.67 -12.76
N ARG A 58 12.59 -9.70 -11.98
CA ARG A 58 13.69 -8.72 -12.09
C ARG A 58 14.32 -8.71 -13.47
N THR A 59 14.67 -9.89 -13.97
CA THR A 59 15.30 -10.05 -15.28
C THR A 59 14.38 -9.53 -16.38
N ALA A 60 13.07 -9.82 -16.34
CA ALA A 60 12.12 -9.33 -17.33
C ALA A 60 11.97 -7.81 -17.30
N ALA A 61 11.89 -7.20 -16.11
CA ALA A 61 11.86 -5.76 -15.95
C ALA A 61 13.14 -5.10 -16.51
N GLU A 62 14.33 -5.54 -16.10
CA GLU A 62 15.61 -4.98 -16.57
C GLU A 62 15.81 -5.13 -18.08
N ASN A 63 15.38 -6.26 -18.66
CA ASN A 63 15.37 -6.46 -20.10
C ASN A 63 14.45 -5.45 -20.80
N ALA A 64 13.25 -5.21 -20.27
CA ALA A 64 12.32 -4.21 -20.81
C ALA A 64 12.88 -2.79 -20.72
N ILE A 65 13.47 -2.42 -19.58
CA ILE A 65 14.14 -1.12 -19.38
C ILE A 65 15.22 -0.91 -20.45
N THR A 66 16.09 -1.92 -20.64
CA THR A 66 17.18 -1.85 -21.62
C THR A 66 16.64 -1.80 -23.05
N GLN A 67 15.66 -2.64 -23.38
CA GLN A 67 15.08 -2.75 -24.71
C GLN A 67 14.40 -1.46 -25.16
N LEU A 68 13.74 -0.76 -24.24
CA LEU A 68 12.94 0.44 -24.52
C LEU A 68 13.65 1.74 -24.16
N ASP A 69 14.92 1.67 -23.75
CA ASP A 69 15.75 2.83 -23.39
C ASP A 69 15.09 3.72 -22.32
N TRP A 70 14.47 3.11 -21.31
CA TRP A 70 13.78 3.83 -20.23
C TRP A 70 14.78 4.43 -19.25
N GLN A 71 14.71 5.76 -19.10
CA GLN A 71 15.68 6.52 -18.29
C GLN A 71 15.18 6.84 -16.87
N ALA A 72 13.88 6.71 -16.60
CA ALA A 72 13.32 7.02 -15.28
C ALA A 72 13.38 5.81 -14.34
N GLY A 73 12.99 6.01 -13.08
CA GLY A 73 12.96 4.94 -12.09
C GLY A 73 11.97 3.83 -12.44
N PHE A 74 12.22 2.65 -11.86
CA PHE A 74 11.27 1.55 -11.75
C PHE A 74 11.50 0.86 -10.41
N LEU A 75 10.50 0.10 -9.94
CA LEU A 75 10.59 -0.67 -8.69
C LEU A 75 10.17 -2.12 -8.93
N LEU A 76 10.63 -3.00 -8.05
CA LEU A 76 10.14 -4.36 -7.92
C LEU A 76 9.57 -4.58 -6.53
N ASP A 77 8.31 -4.99 -6.49
CA ASP A 77 7.55 -5.18 -5.26
C ASP A 77 7.42 -6.66 -4.89
N ALA A 78 7.94 -6.98 -3.70
CA ALA A 78 7.67 -8.21 -3.00
C ALA A 78 6.27 -8.12 -2.37
N ASP A 79 5.27 -8.51 -3.15
CA ASP A 79 3.86 -8.30 -2.83
C ASP A 79 3.37 -9.31 -1.77
N HIS A 80 2.59 -8.83 -0.80
CA HIS A 80 2.06 -9.63 0.31
C HIS A 80 3.09 -10.57 0.97
N ILE A 81 4.17 -10.02 1.52
CA ILE A 81 5.21 -10.77 2.23
C ILE A 81 5.02 -10.76 3.75
N ASN A 82 5.60 -11.78 4.38
CA ASN A 82 5.73 -11.93 5.83
C ASN A 82 7.16 -12.42 6.17
N LEU A 83 7.47 -12.63 7.46
CA LEU A 83 8.82 -13.09 7.88
C LEU A 83 9.25 -14.42 7.24
N GLU A 84 8.32 -15.31 6.90
CA GLU A 84 8.63 -16.63 6.33
C GLU A 84 8.94 -16.56 4.83
N THR A 85 8.43 -15.54 4.15
CA THR A 85 8.46 -15.44 2.68
C THR A 85 9.40 -14.37 2.17
N VAL A 86 9.77 -13.38 2.99
CA VAL A 86 10.50 -12.18 2.54
C VAL A 86 11.92 -12.47 2.04
N ASP A 87 12.61 -13.46 2.60
CA ASP A 87 14.06 -13.67 2.37
C ASP A 87 14.41 -13.89 0.90
N ARG A 88 13.58 -14.63 0.17
CA ARG A 88 13.81 -14.91 -1.26
C ARG A 88 13.68 -13.68 -2.17
N TYR A 89 13.08 -12.59 -1.68
CA TYR A 89 12.90 -11.35 -2.43
C TYR A 89 14.03 -10.34 -2.17
N LEU A 90 14.79 -10.50 -1.08
CA LEU A 90 15.82 -9.54 -0.66
C LEU A 90 16.84 -9.17 -1.76
N PRO A 91 17.32 -10.10 -2.61
CA PRO A 91 18.28 -9.79 -3.66
C PRO A 91 17.66 -9.14 -4.91
N HIS A 92 16.33 -9.15 -5.06
CA HIS A 92 15.65 -8.86 -6.33
C HIS A 92 14.71 -7.66 -6.26
N CYS A 93 14.13 -7.39 -5.08
CA CYS A 93 13.13 -6.35 -4.87
C CYS A 93 13.70 -5.13 -4.13
N ASP A 94 13.02 -4.00 -4.31
CA ASP A 94 13.30 -2.73 -3.64
C ASP A 94 12.02 -1.99 -3.19
N PHE A 95 10.89 -2.67 -3.29
CA PHE A 95 9.63 -2.35 -2.65
C PHE A 95 9.11 -3.62 -1.95
N TYR A 96 8.62 -3.49 -0.73
CA TYR A 96 8.15 -4.60 0.08
C TYR A 96 6.78 -4.27 0.65
N THR A 97 5.83 -5.13 0.33
CA THR A 97 4.46 -5.05 0.82
C THR A 97 4.28 -5.96 2.00
N ILE A 98 4.35 -5.36 3.18
CA ILE A 98 4.29 -6.07 4.44
C ILE A 98 2.83 -6.37 4.75
N ASP A 99 2.45 -7.63 4.56
CA ASP A 99 1.12 -8.12 4.89
C ASP A 99 1.03 -8.40 6.38
N VAL A 100 0.04 -7.79 7.04
CA VAL A 100 -0.23 -7.99 8.45
C VAL A 100 -1.66 -8.47 8.71
N ALA A 101 -2.41 -8.83 7.66
CA ALA A 101 -3.82 -9.20 7.77
C ALA A 101 -4.06 -10.39 8.72
N ASP A 102 -3.20 -11.41 8.67
CA ASP A 102 -3.30 -12.62 9.52
C ASP A 102 -3.08 -12.33 11.02
N ASP A 103 -2.40 -11.24 11.36
CA ASP A 103 -2.10 -10.85 12.75
C ASP A 103 -3.11 -9.84 13.32
N ILE A 104 -3.98 -9.27 12.47
CA ILE A 104 -5.03 -8.36 12.90
C ILE A 104 -6.05 -9.13 13.75
N GLY A 105 -6.42 -8.55 14.89
CA GLY A 105 -7.28 -9.18 15.89
C GLY A 105 -6.53 -10.03 16.92
N THR A 106 -5.22 -10.26 16.75
CA THR A 106 -4.38 -10.83 17.81
C THR A 106 -3.96 -9.74 18.79
N PRO A 107 -4.48 -9.72 20.03
CA PRO A 107 -4.23 -8.60 20.93
C PRO A 107 -2.80 -8.61 21.45
N ALA A 108 -2.19 -7.42 21.47
CA ALA A 108 -1.02 -7.16 22.31
C ALA A 108 -1.37 -7.34 23.80
N SER A 109 -0.35 -7.42 24.65
CA SER A 109 -0.59 -7.55 26.09
C SER A 109 -1.38 -6.36 26.64
N PRO A 110 -2.18 -6.53 27.71
CA PRO A 110 -2.90 -5.42 28.33
C PRO A 110 -1.99 -4.25 28.75
N GLU A 111 -0.74 -4.56 29.13
CA GLU A 111 0.27 -3.56 29.47
C GLU A 111 0.72 -2.76 28.24
N GLU A 112 1.01 -3.42 27.12
CA GLU A 112 1.37 -2.75 25.86
C GLU A 112 0.25 -1.83 25.36
N ILE A 113 -1.01 -2.28 25.43
CA ILE A 113 -2.18 -1.47 25.07
C ILE A 113 -2.30 -0.25 25.98
N ALA A 114 -2.23 -0.44 27.30
CA ALA A 114 -2.30 0.67 28.26
C ALA A 114 -1.15 1.68 28.04
N ASN A 115 0.05 1.20 27.76
CA ASN A 115 1.21 2.03 27.45
C ASN A 115 1.05 2.80 26.14
N PHE A 116 0.45 2.21 25.10
CA PHE A 116 0.11 2.90 23.87
C PHE A 116 -0.89 4.03 24.12
N VAL A 117 -2.01 3.75 24.78
CA VAL A 117 -3.04 4.76 25.09
C VAL A 117 -2.49 5.91 25.94
N ASN A 118 -1.62 5.61 26.90
CA ASN A 118 -0.99 6.63 27.74
C ASN A 118 0.05 7.49 27.00
N ARG A 119 0.68 6.96 25.94
CA ARG A 119 1.61 7.71 25.10
C ARG A 119 0.90 8.63 24.10
N HIS A 120 -0.35 8.31 23.77
CA HIS A 120 -1.15 9.05 22.79
C HIS A 120 -2.44 9.66 23.38
N PRO A 121 -2.35 10.52 24.42
CA PRO A 121 -3.53 11.18 24.97
C PRO A 121 -4.24 12.11 23.96
N GLU A 122 -3.53 12.59 22.94
CA GLU A 122 -4.07 13.42 21.86
C GLU A 122 -5.04 12.68 20.94
N LEU A 123 -5.05 11.34 20.95
CA LEU A 123 -6.02 10.53 20.22
C LEU A 123 -7.40 10.49 20.89
N ILE A 124 -7.56 11.08 22.09
CA ILE A 124 -8.80 10.99 22.88
C ILE A 124 -9.49 12.36 22.94
N GLY A 125 -10.76 12.40 22.55
CA GLY A 125 -11.61 13.59 22.54
C GLY A 125 -12.06 13.97 21.13
N THR A 126 -12.35 15.25 20.95
CA THR A 126 -12.79 15.82 19.68
C THR A 126 -11.58 16.26 18.85
N ILE A 127 -11.31 15.56 17.75
CA ILE A 127 -10.16 15.83 16.87
C ILE A 127 -10.66 16.41 15.56
N THR A 128 -10.20 17.61 15.23
CA THR A 128 -10.51 18.25 13.94
C THR A 128 -9.38 17.96 12.95
N ILE A 129 -9.72 17.35 11.82
CA ILE A 129 -8.79 17.06 10.73
C ILE A 129 -9.19 17.88 9.51
N ASP A 130 -8.24 18.68 8.99
CA ASP A 130 -8.42 19.43 7.75
C ASP A 130 -8.77 18.48 6.59
N GLY A 131 -9.94 18.69 6.00
CA GLY A 131 -10.43 17.87 4.88
C GLY A 131 -11.55 16.89 5.25
N ILE A 132 -11.79 16.64 6.54
CA ILE A 132 -12.93 15.87 7.04
C ILE A 132 -14.02 16.84 7.50
N ALA A 133 -15.26 16.62 7.07
CA ALA A 133 -16.35 17.58 7.28
C ALA A 133 -16.78 17.72 8.75
N ALA A 134 -16.77 16.61 9.50
CA ALA A 134 -17.13 16.57 10.91
C ALA A 134 -15.90 16.19 11.77
N PRO A 135 -15.75 16.75 12.97
CA PRO A 135 -14.72 16.31 13.90
C PRO A 135 -14.85 14.81 14.21
N LEU A 136 -13.71 14.15 14.41
CA LEU A 136 -13.65 12.78 14.88
C LEU A 136 -13.86 12.77 16.40
N GLU A 137 -14.89 12.09 16.87
CA GLU A 137 -15.12 11.87 18.29
C GLU A 137 -14.51 10.52 18.69
N ILE A 138 -13.33 10.56 19.30
CA ILE A 138 -12.58 9.35 19.64
C ILE A 138 -12.57 9.18 21.16
N THR A 139 -13.17 8.10 21.64
CA THR A 139 -13.15 7.78 23.07
C THR A 139 -11.91 6.97 23.44
N ARG A 140 -11.56 6.94 24.73
CA ARG A 140 -10.49 6.06 25.22
C ARG A 140 -10.77 4.59 24.89
N GLU A 141 -12.02 4.17 25.03
CA GLU A 141 -12.46 2.80 24.74
C GLU A 141 -12.26 2.46 23.27
N MET A 142 -12.48 3.41 22.36
CA MET A 142 -12.22 3.23 20.93
C MET A 142 -10.73 3.03 20.67
N VAL A 143 -9.86 3.90 21.23
CA VAL A 143 -8.39 3.74 21.10
C VAL A 143 -7.93 2.38 21.64
N GLU A 144 -8.47 1.94 22.78
CA GLU A 144 -8.17 0.63 23.36
C GLU A 144 -8.65 -0.54 22.48
N GLN A 145 -9.83 -0.44 21.88
CA GLN A 145 -10.37 -1.45 20.96
C GLN A 145 -9.53 -1.54 19.68
N THR A 146 -9.23 -0.40 19.06
CA THR A 146 -8.37 -0.36 17.87
C THR A 146 -6.96 -0.87 18.20
N ALA A 147 -6.38 -0.50 19.36
CA ALA A 147 -5.09 -1.04 19.79
C ALA A 147 -5.13 -2.56 20.00
N ARG A 148 -6.21 -3.11 20.57
CA ARG A 148 -6.39 -4.57 20.68
C ARG A 148 -6.42 -5.26 19.33
N GLN A 149 -6.92 -4.59 18.30
CA GLN A 149 -7.05 -5.17 16.97
C GLN A 149 -5.77 -5.00 16.13
N PHE A 150 -5.10 -3.85 16.19
CA PHE A 150 -4.06 -3.49 15.22
C PHE A 150 -2.67 -3.29 15.82
N LEU A 151 -2.50 -3.12 17.14
CA LEU A 151 -1.19 -2.79 17.72
C LEU A 151 -0.16 -3.89 17.43
N LYS A 152 -0.56 -5.16 17.54
CA LYS A 152 0.33 -6.29 17.28
C LYS A 152 0.74 -6.40 15.80
N ALA A 153 -0.21 -6.16 14.91
CA ALA A 153 0.03 -6.09 13.47
C ALA A 153 1.04 -4.99 13.12
N CYS A 154 0.91 -3.80 13.72
CA CYS A 154 1.86 -2.70 13.55
C CYS A 154 3.26 -3.09 14.06
N GLU A 155 3.36 -3.71 15.24
CA GLU A 155 4.63 -4.23 15.76
C GLU A 155 5.30 -5.23 14.81
N LEU A 156 4.51 -6.14 14.23
CA LEU A 156 5.00 -7.10 13.25
C LEU A 156 5.51 -6.40 11.98
N ALA A 157 4.79 -5.41 11.47
CA ALA A 157 5.25 -4.61 10.35
C ALA A 157 6.63 -3.99 10.62
N GLY A 158 6.81 -3.40 11.81
CA GLY A 158 8.10 -2.88 12.24
C GLY A 158 9.20 -3.96 12.33
N ARG A 159 8.87 -5.17 12.79
CA ARG A 159 9.80 -6.30 12.85
C ARG A 159 10.24 -6.75 11.46
N ILE A 160 9.30 -6.89 10.52
CA ILE A 160 9.59 -7.26 9.13
C ILE A 160 10.44 -6.19 8.46
N TYR A 161 10.09 -4.90 8.62
CA TYR A 161 10.90 -3.80 8.11
C TYR A 161 12.35 -3.88 8.60
N ARG A 162 12.55 -4.05 9.92
CA ARG A 162 13.89 -4.11 10.52
C ARG A 162 14.69 -5.33 10.04
N HIS A 163 14.01 -6.46 9.83
CA HIS A 163 14.61 -7.64 9.21
C HIS A 163 15.12 -7.33 7.79
N ILE A 164 14.27 -6.77 6.93
CA ILE A 164 14.64 -6.36 5.57
C ILE A 164 15.82 -5.38 5.59
N ALA A 165 15.76 -4.34 6.43
CA ALA A 165 16.81 -3.33 6.53
C ALA A 165 18.15 -3.92 6.99
N THR A 166 18.12 -4.89 7.92
CA THR A 166 19.31 -5.59 8.38
C THR A 166 19.94 -6.40 7.26
N GLU A 167 19.14 -7.22 6.57
CA GLU A 167 19.64 -8.11 5.51
C GLU A 167 20.11 -7.35 4.27
N LYS A 168 19.46 -6.21 3.94
CA LYS A 168 19.90 -5.34 2.83
C LYS A 168 21.07 -4.43 3.20
N GLY A 169 21.45 -4.36 4.49
CA GLY A 169 22.50 -3.47 4.98
C GLY A 169 22.12 -1.97 4.95
N GLY A 170 20.83 -1.64 4.92
CA GLY A 170 20.34 -0.27 4.88
C GLY A 170 18.88 -0.13 4.46
N GLU A 171 18.44 1.12 4.34
CA GLU A 171 17.04 1.49 4.07
C GLU A 171 16.81 1.93 2.61
N ASP A 172 17.59 1.38 1.67
CA ASP A 172 17.42 1.70 0.24
C ASP A 172 16.30 0.86 -0.39
N PHE A 173 15.11 0.95 0.19
CA PHE A 173 13.89 0.29 -0.27
C PHE A 173 12.64 1.06 0.19
N ILE A 174 11.50 0.71 -0.41
CA ILE A 174 10.19 1.22 -0.06
C ILE A 174 9.47 0.18 0.81
N ALA A 175 8.76 0.64 1.85
CA ALA A 175 7.91 -0.21 2.67
C ALA A 175 6.44 0.23 2.57
N GLU A 176 5.59 -0.74 2.27
CA GLU A 176 4.13 -0.66 2.39
C GLU A 176 3.66 -1.49 3.58
N VAL A 177 2.63 -1.02 4.28
CA VAL A 177 1.85 -1.87 5.19
C VAL A 177 0.50 -2.15 4.55
N SER A 178 0.15 -3.42 4.41
CA SER A 178 -1.11 -3.88 3.82
C SER A 178 -2.06 -4.41 4.87
N MET A 179 -3.31 -3.93 4.82
CA MET A 179 -4.43 -4.35 5.69
C MET A 179 -5.72 -4.56 4.86
N ASP A 180 -5.62 -4.68 3.54
CA ASP A 180 -6.76 -4.74 2.61
C ASP A 180 -7.54 -6.08 2.69
N GLU A 181 -6.86 -7.15 3.12
CA GLU A 181 -7.44 -8.49 3.29
C GLU A 181 -8.11 -8.72 4.67
N THR A 182 -8.41 -7.66 5.44
CA THR A 182 -9.19 -7.77 6.70
C THR A 182 -10.68 -8.02 6.47
N ASP A 183 -11.45 -8.37 7.51
CA ASP A 183 -12.91 -8.51 7.40
C ASP A 183 -13.62 -7.15 7.24
N ASP A 184 -13.31 -6.22 8.13
CA ASP A 184 -13.95 -4.90 8.20
C ASP A 184 -13.06 -3.79 7.64
N PRO A 185 -13.65 -2.77 6.96
CA PRO A 185 -12.92 -1.59 6.50
C PRO A 185 -12.50 -0.72 7.69
N GLN A 186 -11.32 -0.10 7.60
CA GLN A 186 -10.86 0.80 8.65
C GLN A 186 -11.58 2.15 8.54
N THR A 187 -12.14 2.62 9.63
CA THR A 187 -12.73 3.96 9.73
C THR A 187 -11.64 5.04 9.89
N PRO A 188 -11.93 6.32 9.59
CA PRO A 188 -10.95 7.40 9.78
C PRO A 188 -10.35 7.50 11.20
N PRO A 189 -11.13 7.34 12.29
CA PRO A 189 -10.58 7.22 13.65
C PRO A 189 -9.61 6.06 13.81
N GLU A 190 -9.95 4.88 13.29
CA GLU A 190 -9.08 3.70 13.38
C GLU A 190 -7.80 3.90 12.58
N MET A 191 -7.89 4.46 11.38
CA MET A 191 -6.73 4.81 10.55
C MET A 191 -5.78 5.76 11.28
N LEU A 192 -6.31 6.76 12.00
CA LEU A 192 -5.47 7.68 12.79
C LEU A 192 -4.71 6.94 13.91
N VAL A 193 -5.40 6.06 14.63
CA VAL A 193 -4.79 5.23 15.69
C VAL A 193 -3.75 4.26 15.12
N ILE A 194 -4.03 3.64 13.97
CA ILE A 194 -3.11 2.74 13.26
C ILE A 194 -1.84 3.49 12.84
N LEU A 195 -1.97 4.68 12.26
CA LEU A 195 -0.82 5.47 11.83
C LEU A 195 0.04 5.94 13.03
N ALA A 196 -0.58 6.26 14.17
CA ALA A 196 0.15 6.52 15.41
C ALA A 196 0.92 5.28 15.89
N ALA A 197 0.28 4.11 15.86
CA ALA A 197 0.91 2.83 16.22
C ALA A 197 2.05 2.44 15.26
N ILE A 198 1.94 2.74 13.97
CA ILE A 198 3.02 2.56 12.98
C ILE A 198 4.16 3.54 13.24
N ALA A 199 3.87 4.81 13.53
CA ALA A 199 4.91 5.80 13.84
C ALA A 199 5.76 5.39 15.04
N ASP A 200 5.13 4.79 16.05
CA ASP A 200 5.77 4.21 17.23
C ASP A 200 6.80 3.11 16.91
N GLN A 201 6.66 2.44 15.77
CA GLN A 201 7.60 1.43 15.28
C GLN A 201 8.86 2.01 14.64
N LYS A 202 8.88 3.34 14.42
CA LYS A 202 10.04 4.11 13.96
C LYS A 202 10.66 3.60 12.67
N PHE A 203 9.82 3.17 11.73
CA PHE A 203 10.26 2.91 10.37
C PHE A 203 9.52 3.84 9.39
N PRO A 204 10.17 4.24 8.30
CA PRO A 204 9.60 5.21 7.39
C PRO A 204 8.70 4.53 6.35
N ILE A 205 7.48 4.19 6.77
CA ILE A 205 6.40 3.73 5.87
C ILE A 205 6.16 4.76 4.76
N GLN A 206 6.01 4.29 3.52
CA GLN A 206 5.78 5.17 2.36
C GLN A 206 4.48 4.91 1.64
N THR A 207 3.86 3.74 1.84
CA THR A 207 2.51 3.48 1.39
C THR A 207 1.74 2.68 2.43
N ILE A 208 0.42 2.84 2.45
CA ILE A 208 -0.49 2.06 3.30
C ILE A 208 -1.70 1.64 2.46
N ALA A 209 -2.06 0.36 2.52
CA ALA A 209 -3.22 -0.19 1.83
C ALA A 209 -4.31 -0.57 2.85
N PRO A 210 -5.26 0.34 3.16
CA PRO A 210 -6.40 0.01 3.99
C PRO A 210 -7.43 -0.82 3.22
N LYS A 211 -8.37 -1.40 3.94
CA LYS A 211 -9.59 -1.96 3.36
C LYS A 211 -10.67 -0.87 3.24
N PHE A 212 -11.19 -0.68 2.03
CA PHE A 212 -12.33 0.21 1.75
C PHE A 212 -13.67 -0.52 1.84
N THR A 213 -14.76 0.22 2.10
CA THR A 213 -16.11 -0.34 2.00
C THR A 213 -16.43 -0.76 0.56
N GLY A 214 -17.24 -1.81 0.43
CA GLY A 214 -17.64 -2.40 -0.84
C GLY A 214 -16.77 -3.60 -1.20
N ARG A 215 -16.78 -4.00 -2.47
CA ARG A 215 -16.04 -5.18 -2.93
C ARG A 215 -15.10 -4.86 -4.08
N PHE A 216 -13.84 -5.23 -3.89
CA PHE A 216 -12.76 -5.10 -4.87
C PHE A 216 -12.46 -6.45 -5.53
N ASN A 217 -13.49 -7.07 -6.13
CA ASN A 217 -13.35 -8.38 -6.77
C ASN A 217 -12.35 -8.34 -7.94
N LYS A 218 -11.60 -9.42 -8.15
CA LYS A 218 -10.59 -9.53 -9.20
C LYS A 218 -11.24 -9.58 -10.59
N GLY A 219 -10.74 -8.78 -11.53
CA GLY A 219 -11.18 -8.79 -12.94
C GLY A 219 -12.53 -8.11 -13.23
N VAL A 220 -13.10 -7.40 -12.26
CA VAL A 220 -14.40 -6.70 -12.41
C VAL A 220 -14.36 -5.33 -11.73
N ASP A 221 -15.33 -4.48 -12.07
CA ASP A 221 -15.49 -3.15 -11.48
C ASP A 221 -15.86 -3.21 -9.98
N TYR A 222 -15.68 -2.09 -9.30
CA TYR A 222 -16.05 -1.91 -7.90
C TYR A 222 -17.55 -2.17 -7.71
N VAL A 223 -17.88 -2.85 -6.60
CA VAL A 223 -19.29 -3.10 -6.23
C VAL A 223 -19.56 -2.51 -4.85
N GLY A 224 -20.27 -1.40 -4.83
CA GLY A 224 -20.64 -0.68 -3.61
C GLY A 224 -21.25 0.70 -3.94
N ASP A 225 -21.34 1.56 -2.93
CA ASP A 225 -21.74 2.95 -3.10
C ASP A 225 -20.51 3.80 -3.46
N ILE A 226 -20.49 4.35 -4.68
CA ILE A 226 -19.38 5.16 -5.19
C ILE A 226 -19.22 6.46 -4.38
N ALA A 227 -20.31 7.06 -3.92
CA ALA A 227 -20.24 8.28 -3.13
C ALA A 227 -19.66 7.99 -1.73
N GLN A 228 -20.00 6.84 -1.16
CA GLN A 228 -19.38 6.37 0.08
C GLN A 228 -17.88 6.12 -0.12
N PHE A 229 -17.48 5.41 -1.17
CA PHE A 229 -16.06 5.21 -1.48
C PHE A 229 -15.32 6.54 -1.65
N GLU A 230 -15.91 7.50 -2.38
CA GLU A 230 -15.29 8.80 -2.57
C GLU A 230 -15.09 9.52 -1.23
N GLN A 231 -16.08 9.47 -0.33
CA GLN A 231 -15.95 10.06 1.01
C GLN A 231 -14.82 9.38 1.81
N GLU A 232 -14.82 8.05 1.90
CA GLU A 232 -13.81 7.26 2.62
C GLU A 232 -12.40 7.54 2.10
N PHE A 233 -12.21 7.50 0.78
CA PHE A 233 -10.91 7.79 0.16
C PHE A 233 -10.42 9.21 0.48
N ASN A 234 -11.32 10.20 0.51
CA ASN A 234 -10.97 11.57 0.86
C ASN A 234 -10.66 11.74 2.35
N ASP A 235 -11.38 11.05 3.22
CA ASP A 235 -11.14 11.07 4.67
C ASP A 235 -9.79 10.41 5.00
N ASP A 236 -9.46 9.28 4.36
CA ASP A 236 -8.17 8.62 4.52
C ASP A 236 -6.99 9.49 4.07
N LEU A 237 -7.12 10.21 2.95
CA LEU A 237 -6.11 11.18 2.52
C LEU A 237 -5.91 12.29 3.56
N ALA A 238 -6.99 12.76 4.17
CA ALA A 238 -6.95 13.79 5.20
C ALA A 238 -6.29 13.26 6.50
N VAL A 239 -6.63 12.04 6.92
CA VAL A 239 -6.02 11.35 8.06
C VAL A 239 -4.53 11.15 7.83
N ILE A 240 -4.10 10.69 6.66
CA ILE A 240 -2.68 10.54 6.32
C ILE A 240 -1.95 11.89 6.39
N ALA A 241 -2.52 12.94 5.78
CA ALA A 241 -1.91 14.27 5.79
C ALA A 241 -1.78 14.84 7.22
N HIS A 242 -2.75 14.55 8.10
CA HIS A 242 -2.68 14.88 9.51
C HIS A 242 -1.59 14.07 10.23
N ALA A 243 -1.59 12.75 10.07
CA ALA A 243 -0.65 11.83 10.72
C ALA A 243 0.82 12.09 10.33
N VAL A 244 1.08 12.45 9.08
CA VAL A 244 2.41 12.90 8.61
C VAL A 244 2.93 14.07 9.45
N LYS A 245 2.08 15.06 9.72
CA LYS A 245 2.45 16.23 10.53
C LYS A 245 2.52 15.93 12.02
N ALA A 246 1.56 15.17 12.54
CA ALA A 246 1.40 14.90 13.97
C ALA A 246 2.45 13.90 14.49
N TYR A 247 2.78 12.89 13.70
CA TYR A 247 3.61 11.76 14.12
C TYR A 247 4.96 11.67 13.40
N GLY A 248 5.27 12.63 12.52
CA GLY A 248 6.55 12.67 11.79
C GLY A 248 6.72 11.52 10.80
N LEU A 249 5.62 10.98 10.27
CA LEU A 249 5.67 9.99 9.19
C LEU A 249 6.21 10.64 7.90
N PRO A 250 6.77 9.87 6.96
CA PRO A 250 7.33 10.42 5.73
C PRO A 250 6.30 11.22 4.93
N GLU A 251 6.70 12.37 4.40
CA GLU A 251 5.87 13.17 3.47
C GLU A 251 5.48 12.41 2.19
N THR A 252 6.19 11.31 1.91
CA THR A 252 5.90 10.42 0.78
C THR A 252 4.79 9.41 1.08
N LEU A 253 4.35 9.28 2.33
CA LEU A 253 3.26 8.39 2.73
C LEU A 253 2.00 8.69 1.92
N LYS A 254 1.52 7.68 1.21
CA LYS A 254 0.35 7.76 0.33
C LYS A 254 -0.50 6.51 0.39
N LEU A 255 -1.76 6.63 0.00
CA LEU A 255 -2.65 5.48 -0.13
C LEU A 255 -2.18 4.53 -1.23
N SER A 256 -2.40 3.25 -0.98
CA SER A 256 -2.27 2.16 -1.95
C SER A 256 -3.61 1.49 -2.14
N VAL A 257 -4.06 1.38 -3.39
CA VAL A 257 -5.32 0.70 -3.76
C VAL A 257 -4.98 -0.66 -4.33
N HIS A 258 -5.21 -1.69 -3.53
CA HIS A 258 -5.05 -3.09 -3.91
C HIS A 258 -6.24 -3.58 -4.75
N SER A 259 -6.03 -4.66 -5.50
CA SER A 259 -7.00 -5.17 -6.48
C SER A 259 -7.56 -4.08 -7.40
N GLY A 260 -6.69 -3.13 -7.77
CA GLY A 260 -7.06 -1.89 -8.44
C GLY A 260 -7.46 -2.08 -9.89
N SER A 261 -7.10 -3.20 -10.53
CA SER A 261 -7.47 -3.44 -11.93
C SER A 261 -8.99 -3.45 -12.13
N ASP A 262 -9.41 -2.92 -13.27
CA ASP A 262 -10.81 -2.95 -13.75
C ASP A 262 -11.81 -2.15 -12.91
N LYS A 263 -11.34 -1.40 -11.90
CA LYS A 263 -12.16 -0.55 -11.00
C LYS A 263 -12.53 0.81 -11.63
N PHE A 264 -13.02 0.80 -12.86
CA PHE A 264 -13.25 2.02 -13.65
C PHE A 264 -14.15 3.04 -12.96
N SER A 265 -15.20 2.58 -12.25
CA SER A 265 -16.17 3.46 -11.60
C SER A 265 -15.57 4.35 -10.50
N ILE A 266 -14.46 3.92 -9.86
CA ILE A 266 -13.83 4.65 -8.76
C ILE A 266 -12.62 5.49 -9.18
N TYR A 267 -12.09 5.33 -10.39
CA TYR A 267 -10.95 6.11 -10.86
C TYR A 267 -11.24 7.61 -11.02
N GLU A 268 -12.46 7.98 -11.42
CA GLU A 268 -12.84 9.39 -11.53
C GLU A 268 -12.98 10.07 -10.14
N PRO A 269 -13.64 9.45 -9.14
CA PRO A 269 -13.54 9.88 -7.73
C PRO A 269 -12.09 10.04 -7.22
N ILE A 270 -11.23 9.04 -7.46
CA ILE A 270 -9.81 9.08 -7.08
C ILE A 270 -9.12 10.28 -7.72
N LYS A 271 -9.30 10.49 -9.03
CA LYS A 271 -8.70 11.62 -9.75
C LYS A 271 -9.12 12.97 -9.16
N ARG A 272 -10.40 13.16 -8.84
CA ARG A 272 -10.88 14.39 -8.19
C ARG A 272 -10.24 14.61 -6.82
N ALA A 273 -10.15 13.55 -6.01
CA ALA A 273 -9.52 13.60 -4.69
C ALA A 273 -8.03 14.01 -4.78
N LEU A 274 -7.27 13.38 -5.68
CA LEU A 274 -5.85 13.67 -5.89
C LEU A 274 -5.63 15.09 -6.44
N ALA A 275 -6.49 15.57 -7.35
CA ALA A 275 -6.41 16.93 -7.87
C ALA A 275 -6.66 17.98 -6.78
N ARG A 276 -7.60 17.70 -5.85
CA ARG A 276 -7.95 18.61 -4.75
C ARG A 276 -6.87 18.67 -3.67
N THR A 277 -6.30 17.52 -3.32
CA THR A 277 -5.39 17.38 -2.18
C THR A 277 -3.91 17.52 -2.58
N GLY A 278 -3.59 17.24 -3.85
CA GLY A 278 -2.22 17.12 -4.32
C GLY A 278 -1.51 15.85 -3.83
N ALA A 279 -2.21 14.90 -3.22
CA ALA A 279 -1.64 13.67 -2.69
C ALA A 279 -1.02 12.77 -3.79
N GLY A 280 -0.13 11.88 -3.37
CA GLY A 280 0.33 10.77 -4.20
C GLY A 280 -0.66 9.60 -4.19
N LEU A 281 -0.42 8.62 -5.06
CA LEU A 281 -1.17 7.37 -5.09
C LEU A 281 -0.26 6.19 -5.49
N HIS A 282 -0.55 5.02 -4.92
CA HIS A 282 -0.18 3.73 -5.50
C HIS A 282 -1.44 2.93 -5.90
N ILE A 283 -1.43 2.30 -7.07
CA ILE A 283 -2.48 1.37 -7.50
C ILE A 283 -1.80 0.06 -7.84
N LYS A 284 -2.34 -1.09 -7.41
CA LYS A 284 -1.83 -2.40 -7.78
C LYS A 284 -2.73 -3.14 -8.77
N THR A 285 -2.12 -3.62 -9.84
CA THR A 285 -2.72 -4.54 -10.81
C THR A 285 -1.84 -5.77 -10.95
N ALA A 286 -2.41 -6.90 -11.37
CA ALA A 286 -1.64 -8.11 -11.69
C ALA A 286 -2.46 -9.06 -12.57
N GLY A 287 -3.61 -9.51 -12.06
CA GLY A 287 -4.42 -10.51 -12.75
C GLY A 287 -4.97 -10.07 -14.10
N THR A 288 -5.25 -8.77 -14.30
CA THR A 288 -5.76 -8.25 -15.58
C THR A 288 -4.75 -8.40 -16.72
N THR A 289 -3.44 -8.27 -16.44
CA THR A 289 -2.37 -8.57 -17.43
C THR A 289 -2.51 -9.98 -17.98
N TRP A 290 -2.75 -10.96 -17.11
CA TRP A 290 -2.99 -12.34 -17.51
C TRP A 290 -4.30 -12.52 -18.29
N LEU A 291 -5.35 -11.77 -17.97
CA LEU A 291 -6.60 -11.82 -18.74
C LEU A 291 -6.38 -11.32 -20.18
N GLU A 292 -5.56 -10.28 -20.36
CA GLU A 292 -5.18 -9.80 -21.71
C GLU A 292 -4.33 -10.82 -22.46
N GLU A 293 -3.43 -11.55 -21.79
CA GLU A 293 -2.70 -12.67 -22.40
C GLU A 293 -3.65 -13.76 -22.88
N LEU A 294 -4.68 -14.10 -22.09
CA LEU A 294 -5.71 -15.05 -22.50
C LEU A 294 -6.53 -14.56 -23.69
N ILE A 295 -6.88 -13.28 -23.74
CA ILE A 295 -7.60 -12.68 -24.88
C ILE A 295 -6.74 -12.77 -26.15
N GLY A 296 -5.43 -12.53 -26.04
CA GLY A 296 -4.52 -12.67 -27.19
C GLY A 296 -4.43 -14.09 -27.77
N LEU A 297 -4.86 -15.10 -27.01
CA LEU A 297 -4.95 -16.50 -27.47
C LEU A 297 -6.34 -16.89 -28.02
N ALA A 298 -7.37 -16.10 -27.75
CA ALA A 298 -8.77 -16.37 -28.11
C ALA A 298 -9.11 -15.93 -29.54
#